data_AF-A0A2A4KQT8-F1
#
_entry.id   AF-A0A2A4KQT8-F1
#
_cell.length_a   1.000
_cell.length_b   1.000
_cell.length_c   1.000
_cell.angle_alpha   90.00
_cell.angle_beta   90.00
_cell.angle_gamma   90.00
#
_symmetry.space_group_name_H-M   'P 1'
#
loop_
_entity.id
_entity.type
_entity.pdbx_description
1 polymer ?
#
loop_
_entity_poly.entity_id
_entity_poly.type
_entity_poly.pdbx_seq_one_letter_code
_entity_poly.pdbx_strand_id
1 'polypeptide(L)'
;MSKNPGAAEPDHVPHTQEIGELRAGQRVTVTGKDTRGYSVTRTGRILAAPRKVMAQDWGKRVKRWRLHVSDEPDAMPAHSNSVATPLNATAELLPDA
;
A
#
# COMPACT_ATOMS: atom_id res chain seq x y z
N MET A 1 -7.84 42.65 22.32
CA MET A 1 -8.84 41.56 22.29
C MET A 1 -8.49 40.72 21.07
N SER A 2 -7.64 39.68 21.20
CA SER A 2 -8.02 38.26 21.38
C SER A 2 -9.10 37.82 20.37
N LYS A 3 -9.01 36.73 19.61
CA LYS A 3 -8.03 35.66 19.29
C LYS A 3 -8.75 34.82 18.21
N ASN A 4 -8.00 34.19 17.29
CA ASN A 4 -8.26 32.87 16.65
C ASN A 4 -7.87 32.85 15.16
N PRO A 5 -6.64 32.42 14.82
CA PRO A 5 -6.46 31.66 13.59
C PRO A 5 -7.12 30.28 13.80
N GLY A 6 -8.08 29.95 12.95
CA GLY A 6 -8.72 28.62 12.92
C GLY A 6 -7.64 27.55 12.82
N ALA A 7 -7.77 26.54 13.67
CA ALA A 7 -6.83 25.46 13.88
C ALA A 7 -6.29 24.90 12.56
N ALA A 8 -4.96 24.89 12.42
CA ALA A 8 -4.32 23.93 11.54
C ALA A 8 -4.80 22.54 11.99
N GLU A 9 -5.45 21.82 11.07
CA GLU A 9 -5.70 20.39 11.19
C GLU A 9 -4.39 19.72 11.64
N PRO A 10 -4.43 18.78 12.60
CA PRO A 10 -3.21 18.23 13.15
C PRO A 10 -2.40 17.66 12.00
N ASP A 11 -1.10 17.99 11.98
CA ASP A 11 -0.11 17.47 11.05
C ASP A 11 -0.30 15.95 10.90
N HIS A 12 -1.06 15.51 9.90
CA HIS A 12 -1.11 14.12 9.49
C HIS A 12 0.24 13.86 8.82
N VAL A 13 1.27 13.64 9.63
CA VAL A 13 2.48 13.02 9.14
C VAL A 13 2.03 11.64 8.66
N PRO A 14 2.04 11.36 7.35
CA PRO A 14 1.64 10.05 6.87
C PRO A 14 2.58 9.04 7.53
N HIS A 15 2.00 8.17 8.35
CA HIS A 15 2.77 7.13 9.02
C HIS A 15 3.14 6.13 7.94
N THR A 16 4.31 6.32 7.35
CA THR A 16 4.81 5.44 6.30
C THR A 16 5.55 4.26 6.91
N GLN A 17 5.32 3.07 6.36
CA GLN A 17 5.97 1.84 6.78
C GLN A 17 6.56 1.12 5.57
N GLU A 18 7.70 0.47 5.77
CA GLU A 18 8.30 -0.39 4.75
C GLU A 18 7.35 -1.52 4.37
N ILE A 19 7.21 -1.78 3.07
CA ILE A 19 6.33 -2.84 2.57
C ILE A 19 6.66 -4.20 3.19
N GLY A 20 7.94 -4.48 3.46
CA GLY A 20 8.35 -5.76 4.03
C GLY A 20 7.88 -6.01 5.47
N GLU A 21 7.44 -4.96 6.17
CA GLU A 21 7.02 -5.03 7.57
C GLU A 21 5.50 -5.03 7.74
N LEU A 22 4.75 -4.82 6.66
CA LEU A 22 3.29 -4.82 6.70
C LEU A 22 2.76 -6.22 7.02
N ARG A 23 1.62 -6.25 7.69
CA ARG A 23 0.92 -7.43 8.17
C ARG A 23 -0.50 -7.45 7.62
N ALA A 24 -1.05 -8.66 7.50
CA ALA A 24 -2.46 -8.81 7.15
C ALA A 24 -3.36 -8.07 8.14
N GLY A 25 -4.44 -7.48 7.64
CA GLY A 25 -5.39 -6.68 8.42
C GLY A 25 -5.09 -5.18 8.45
N GLN A 26 -3.82 -4.75 8.31
CA GLN A 26 -3.48 -3.33 8.33
C GLN A 26 -4.11 -2.59 7.16
N ARG A 27 -4.70 -1.43 7.45
CA ARG A 27 -5.27 -0.54 6.44
C ARG A 27 -4.16 0.37 5.89
N VAL A 28 -4.04 0.43 4.57
CA VAL A 28 -2.95 1.16 3.89
C VAL A 28 -3.42 1.86 2.62
N THR A 29 -2.65 2.86 2.18
CA THR A 29 -2.60 3.32 0.80
C THR A 29 -1.23 2.99 0.22
N VAL A 30 -1.21 2.31 -0.93
CA VAL A 30 0.04 1.91 -1.61
C VAL A 30 -0.06 2.14 -3.11
N THR A 31 1.01 2.68 -3.69
CA THR A 31 1.14 2.86 -5.14
C THR A 31 2.17 1.88 -5.68
N GLY A 32 1.82 1.20 -6.78
CA GLY A 32 2.70 0.23 -7.43
C GLY A 32 2.22 -0.14 -8.82
N LYS A 33 2.60 -1.32 -9.28
CA LYS A 33 2.20 -1.87 -10.58
C LYS A 33 1.18 -2.98 -10.40
N ASP A 34 0.14 -3.01 -11.22
CA ASP A 34 -0.75 -4.17 -11.32
C ASP A 34 -0.08 -5.30 -12.13
N THR A 35 -0.81 -6.39 -12.38
CA THR A 35 -0.30 -7.53 -13.17
C THR A 35 -0.12 -7.21 -14.66
N ARG A 36 -0.71 -6.12 -15.16
CA ARG A 36 -0.58 -5.65 -16.54
C ARG A 36 0.55 -4.61 -16.69
N GLY A 37 1.18 -4.19 -15.60
CA GLY A 37 2.26 -3.20 -15.58
C GLY A 37 1.78 -1.76 -15.47
N TYR A 38 0.48 -1.52 -15.30
CA TYR A 38 -0.07 -0.18 -15.09
C TYR A 38 0.21 0.31 -13.67
N SER A 39 0.50 1.60 -13.53
CA SER A 39 0.59 2.22 -12.22
C SER A 39 -0.80 2.27 -11.59
N VAL A 40 -0.94 1.74 -10.39
CA VAL A 40 -2.20 1.72 -9.64
C VAL A 40 -1.93 2.15 -8.20
N THR A 41 -2.87 2.91 -7.65
CA THR A 41 -2.96 3.18 -6.21
C THR A 41 -4.08 2.31 -5.65
N ARG A 42 -3.77 1.58 -4.59
CA ARG A 42 -4.72 0.73 -3.87
C ARG A 42 -4.83 1.22 -2.44
N THR A 43 -6.06 1.42 -1.99
CA THR A 43 -6.38 1.75 -0.61
C THR A 43 -7.25 0.62 -0.05
N GLY A 44 -6.93 0.20 1.17
CA GLY A 44 -7.71 -0.80 1.90
C GLY A 44 -6.86 -1.68 2.80
N ARG A 45 -7.39 -2.84 3.19
CA ARG A 45 -6.70 -3.76 4.10
C ARG A 45 -5.75 -4.69 3.34
N ILE A 46 -4.61 -4.97 3.95
CA ILE A 46 -3.71 -6.04 3.50
C ILE A 46 -4.39 -7.39 3.72
N LEU A 47 -4.66 -8.12 2.64
CA LEU A 47 -5.35 -9.41 2.69
C LEU A 47 -4.43 -10.57 3.09
N ALA A 48 -3.13 -10.43 2.84
CA ALA A 48 -2.11 -11.41 3.19
C ALA A 48 -0.75 -10.73 3.36
N ALA A 49 0.13 -11.34 4.17
CA ALA A 49 1.48 -10.82 4.38
C ALA A 49 2.21 -10.60 3.03
N PRO A 50 2.89 -9.45 2.85
CA PRO A 50 3.65 -9.16 1.64
C PRO A 50 4.69 -10.24 1.36
N ARG A 51 4.82 -10.60 0.08
CA ARG A 51 5.80 -11.62 -0.35
C ARG A 51 6.69 -11.10 -1.45
N LYS A 52 7.94 -11.54 -1.46
CA LYS A 52 8.88 -11.26 -2.56
C LYS A 52 8.54 -12.13 -3.75
N VAL A 53 8.41 -11.52 -4.91
CA VAL A 53 8.18 -12.20 -6.19
C VAL A 53 9.24 -11.78 -7.20
N MET A 54 9.53 -12.67 -8.16
CA MET A 54 10.28 -12.29 -9.35
C MET A 54 9.32 -11.75 -10.39
N ALA A 55 9.51 -10.51 -10.82
CA ALA A 55 8.78 -9.90 -11.91
C ALA A 55 9.71 -9.71 -13.12
N GLN A 56 9.16 -9.78 -14.33
CA GLN A 56 9.86 -9.36 -15.53
C GLN A 56 9.56 -7.88 -15.78
N ASP A 57 10.61 -7.09 -15.93
CA ASP A 57 10.54 -5.67 -16.22
C ASP A 57 11.57 -5.33 -17.30
N TRP A 58 11.11 -4.84 -18.45
CA TRP A 58 11.98 -4.56 -19.62
C TRP A 58 12.98 -5.68 -19.95
N GLY A 59 12.53 -6.94 -19.93
CA GLY A 59 13.38 -8.10 -20.21
C GLY A 59 14.32 -8.54 -19.08
N LYS A 60 14.33 -7.83 -17.95
CA LYS A 60 15.13 -8.17 -16.77
C LYS A 60 14.26 -8.78 -15.68
N ARG A 61 14.79 -9.76 -14.96
CA ARG A 61 14.15 -10.33 -13.76
C ARG A 61 14.50 -9.46 -12.56
N VAL A 62 13.50 -8.81 -11.98
CA VAL A 62 13.66 -7.94 -10.80
C VAL A 62 12.84 -8.48 -9.63
N LYS A 63 13.41 -8.42 -8.42
CA LYS A 63 12.69 -8.74 -7.20
C LYS A 63 11.74 -7.59 -6.86
N ARG A 64 10.50 -7.92 -6.53
CA ARG A 64 9.46 -6.97 -6.09
C ARG A 64 8.70 -7.53 -4.91
N TRP A 65 8.09 -6.66 -4.12
CA TRP A 65 7.03 -7.07 -3.22
C TRP A 65 5.74 -7.26 -4.00
N ARG A 66 4.93 -8.23 -3.58
CA ARG A 66 3.54 -8.38 -3.99
C ARG A 66 2.65 -8.30 -2.76
N LEU A 67 1.70 -7.38 -2.83
CA LEU A 67 0.65 -7.19 -1.85
C LEU A 67 -0.71 -7.47 -2.49
N HIS A 68 -1.68 -7.75 -1.65
CA HIS A 68 -3.09 -7.85 -2.00
C HIS A 68 -3.86 -6.89 -1.09
N VAL A 69 -4.55 -5.92 -1.67
CA VAL A 69 -5.18 -4.80 -0.94
C VAL A 69 -6.63 -4.65 -1.39
N SER A 70 -7.57 -4.74 -0.46
CA SER A 70 -8.99 -4.52 -0.73
C SER A 70 -9.70 -3.93 0.49
N ASP A 71 -10.76 -3.16 0.23
CA ASP A 71 -11.69 -2.68 1.26
C ASP A 71 -12.86 -3.63 1.50
N GLU A 72 -13.04 -4.63 0.64
CA GLU A 72 -14.06 -5.65 0.81
C GLU A 72 -13.71 -6.59 1.98
N PRO A 73 -14.61 -6.80 2.95
CA PRO A 73 -14.33 -7.55 4.18
C PRO A 73 -13.98 -9.02 3.93
N ASP A 74 -14.57 -9.64 2.90
CA ASP A 74 -14.37 -11.05 2.55
C ASP A 74 -13.48 -11.24 1.31
N ALA A 75 -12.79 -10.18 0.86
CA ALA A 75 -11.93 -10.29 -0.31
C ALA A 75 -10.77 -11.25 -0.05
N MET A 76 -10.56 -12.14 -1.01
CA MET A 76 -9.43 -13.06 -1.04
C MET A 76 -8.29 -12.49 -1.91
N PRO A 77 -7.02 -12.83 -1.63
CA PRO A 77 -5.90 -12.48 -2.50
C PRO A 77 -6.14 -12.91 -3.96
N ALA A 78 -6.22 -11.95 -4.86
CA ALA A 78 -6.49 -12.16 -6.28
C ALA A 78 -5.65 -11.24 -7.18
N HIS A 79 -5.69 -11.45 -8.49
CA HIS A 79 -4.99 -10.56 -9.43
C HIS A 79 -5.56 -9.14 -9.44
N SER A 80 -6.88 -9.00 -9.31
CA SER A 80 -7.61 -7.73 -9.33
C SER A 80 -7.24 -6.79 -8.18
N ASN A 81 -6.85 -7.34 -7.03
CA ASN A 81 -6.43 -6.59 -5.84
C ASN A 81 -4.92 -6.64 -5.60
N SER A 82 -4.16 -7.18 -6.56
CA SER A 82 -2.71 -7.27 -6.43
C SER A 82 -2.02 -5.97 -6.82
N VAL A 83 -0.96 -5.64 -6.10
CA VAL A 83 -0.05 -4.54 -6.40
C VAL A 83 1.39 -5.00 -6.17
N ALA A 84 2.27 -4.67 -7.09
CA ALA A 84 3.69 -4.99 -7.05
C ALA A 84 4.52 -3.73 -6.89
N THR A 85 5.42 -3.71 -5.90
CA THR A 85 6.25 -2.54 -5.59
C THR A 85 7.74 -2.89 -5.59
N PRO A 86 8.64 -1.90 -5.77
CA PRO A 86 10.07 -2.07 -5.50
C PRO A 86 10.34 -2.55 -4.07
N LEU A 87 11.51 -3.16 -3.83
CA LEU A 87 11.83 -3.72 -2.51
C LEU A 87 12.01 -2.66 -1.41
N ASN A 88 12.37 -1.43 -1.78
CA ASN A 88 12.56 -0.29 -0.89
C ASN A 88 11.32 0.62 -0.82
N ALA A 89 10.18 0.18 -1.33
CA ALA A 89 8.95 0.96 -1.28
C ALA A 89 8.38 1.00 0.14
N THR A 90 7.65 2.07 0.42
CA THR A 90 6.84 2.24 1.62
C THR A 90 5.36 2.31 1.24
N ALA A 91 4.48 2.05 2.20
CA ALA A 91 3.05 2.35 2.12
C ALA A 91 2.68 3.35 3.21
N GLU A 92 1.63 4.11 2.98
CA GLU A 92 1.00 4.93 4.02
C GLU A 92 0.07 4.04 4.85
N LEU A 93 0.28 4.01 6.16
CA LEU A 93 -0.64 3.38 7.11
C LEU A 93 -1.81 4.32 7.36
N LEU A 94 -3.01 3.74 7.29
CA LEU A 94 -4.25 4.44 7.61
C LEU A 94 -4.75 3.98 8.98
N PRO A 95 -5.45 4.86 9.74
CA PRO A 95 -6.15 4.43 10.94
C PRO A 95 -7.19 3.35 10.59
N ASP A 96 -7.41 2.43 11.52
CA ASP A 96 -8.54 1.51 11.40
C ASP A 96 -9.85 2.33 11.43
N ALA A 97 -10.69 2.12 10.42
CA ALA A 97 -12.00 2.74 10.27
C ALA A 97 -13.09 1.94 10.98
#